data_AF-A0A1N6EH18-F1
#
_entry.id   AF-A0A1N6EH18-F1
#
_cell.length_a   1.000
_cell.length_b   1.000
_cell.length_c   1.000
_cell.angle_alpha   90.00
_cell.angle_beta   90.00
_cell.angle_gamma   90.00
#
_symmetry.space_group_name_H-M   'P 1'
#
loop_
_entity.id
_entity.type
_entity.pdbx_description
1 polymer ?
#
loop_
_entity_poly.entity_id
_entity_poly.type
_entity_poly.pdbx_seq_one_letter_code
_entity_poly.pdbx_strand_id
1 'polypeptide(L)'
;MTILFKNQIKERVLEELEQCEDSLQLVSAFCKESVVKFLDDNCRIAVPQKRLLVRFRKSDLISKASDLSLYDYCIEHNWDLYINFSLHAKIFIFDSLRYVIGSSNLTGKGFLFDEGNYEAATFDYLDDDDCQRINNLFASSTLMTPELYEKMKQEMNSVEPSTKIEGAGWSDDIKELVKDELSVLFAEDFPPTEDVRSLYHQPISFLNLQTNQSPDDIKQAFLNSKCFSWLKKILKENNSEMYFGAITACLHDALINEPKPYRRDVKILLQNLLSWINCLNINEVKIDRPGYSQRVRLM
;
A
#
# COMPACT_ATOMS: atom_id res chain seq x y z
N MET A 1 13.10 14.23 20.74
CA MET A 1 12.33 14.74 19.59
C MET A 1 12.81 16.10 19.11
N THR A 2 13.39 16.16 17.92
CA THR A 2 13.81 17.40 17.23
C THR A 2 13.11 17.47 15.87
N ILE A 3 12.47 18.60 15.56
CA ILE A 3 11.85 18.83 14.24
C ILE A 3 12.93 19.30 13.26
N LEU A 4 12.97 18.68 12.08
CA LEU A 4 13.93 18.93 10.99
C LEU A 4 13.17 19.40 9.75
N PHE A 5 13.74 20.37 9.04
CA PHE A 5 13.19 20.87 7.78
C PHE A 5 14.22 20.79 6.64
N LYS A 6 13.75 20.42 5.44
CA LYS A 6 14.53 20.42 4.19
C LYS A 6 15.94 19.80 4.37
N ASN A 7 17.00 20.60 4.22
CA ASN A 7 18.39 20.17 4.25
C ASN A 7 18.78 19.54 5.59
N GLN A 8 18.14 19.94 6.70
CA GLN A 8 18.40 19.35 8.01
C GLN A 8 18.04 17.86 8.05
N ILE A 9 17.05 17.44 7.26
CA ILE A 9 16.65 16.03 7.14
C ILE A 9 17.79 15.25 6.46
N LYS A 10 18.31 15.79 5.34
CA LYS A 10 19.40 15.18 4.58
C LYS A 10 20.69 15.13 5.38
N GLU A 11 21.09 16.24 5.99
CA GLU A 11 22.26 16.33 6.88
C GLU A 11 22.15 15.30 7.99
N ARG A 12 21.00 15.24 8.67
CA ARG A 12 20.80 14.26 9.73
C ARG A 12 20.88 12.82 9.23
N VAL A 13 20.23 12.49 8.12
CA VAL A 13 20.31 11.13 7.57
C VAL A 13 21.75 10.76 7.19
N LEU A 14 22.53 11.69 6.62
CA LEU A 14 23.95 11.45 6.32
C LEU A 14 24.77 11.21 7.59
N GLU A 15 24.58 12.02 8.64
CA GLU A 15 25.24 11.83 9.94
C GLU A 15 24.92 10.45 10.54
N GLU A 16 23.67 9.99 10.42
CA GLU A 16 23.26 8.67 10.91
C GLU A 16 23.80 7.52 10.05
N LEU A 17 23.88 7.68 8.73
CA LEU A 17 24.49 6.68 7.82
C LEU A 17 25.99 6.51 8.08
N GLU A 18 26.71 7.59 8.37
CA GLU A 18 28.14 7.52 8.73
C GLU A 18 28.40 6.72 10.02
N GLN A 19 27.40 6.67 10.90
CA GLN A 19 27.45 5.99 12.19
C GLN A 19 26.69 4.65 12.20
N CYS A 20 26.11 4.24 11.07
CA CYS A 20 25.31 3.03 10.97
C CYS A 20 26.26 1.82 10.86
N GLU A 21 26.09 0.84 11.75
CA GLU A 21 27.00 -0.31 11.86
C GLU A 21 26.30 -1.67 11.74
N ASP A 22 25.07 -1.78 12.26
CA ASP A 22 24.38 -3.05 12.46
C ASP A 22 23.23 -3.26 11.47
N SER A 23 22.37 -2.25 11.29
CA SER A 23 21.19 -2.41 10.43
C SER A 23 20.70 -1.11 9.81
N LEU A 24 20.31 -1.16 8.55
CA LEU A 24 19.67 -0.06 7.84
C LEU A 24 18.30 -0.50 7.35
N GLN A 25 17.25 0.20 7.77
CA GLN A 25 15.88 -0.13 7.40
C GLN A 25 15.20 1.09 6.82
N LEU A 26 14.69 0.92 5.61
CA LEU A 26 14.08 1.98 4.83
C LEU A 26 12.61 1.62 4.59
N VAL A 27 11.71 2.51 4.94
CA VAL A 27 10.26 2.36 4.71
C VAL A 27 9.80 3.57 3.91
N SER A 28 9.26 3.38 2.71
CA SER A 28 8.77 4.51 1.91
C SER A 28 7.72 4.08 0.90
N ALA A 29 6.64 4.85 0.78
CA ALA A 29 5.62 4.60 -0.25
C ALA A 29 6.21 4.63 -1.68
N PHE A 30 7.09 5.59 -1.96
CA PHE A 30 7.77 5.73 -3.25
C PHE A 30 9.27 5.60 -3.10
N CYS A 31 9.92 4.89 -4.01
CA CYS A 31 11.35 4.62 -3.89
C CYS A 31 12.04 4.58 -5.25
N LYS A 32 13.13 5.33 -5.38
CA LYS A 32 13.99 5.35 -6.57
C LYS A 32 15.29 4.62 -6.29
N GLU A 33 15.75 3.83 -7.25
CA GLU A 33 17.00 3.07 -7.12
C GLU A 33 18.18 4.01 -6.83
N SER A 34 18.22 5.17 -7.50
CA SER A 34 19.28 6.17 -7.28
C SER A 34 19.34 6.70 -5.85
N VAL A 35 18.23 6.71 -5.12
CA VAL A 35 18.20 7.15 -3.72
C VAL A 35 18.69 6.05 -2.79
N VAL A 36 18.26 4.81 -3.00
CA VAL A 36 18.75 3.66 -2.21
C VAL A 36 20.26 3.54 -2.39
N LYS A 37 20.74 3.64 -3.64
CA LYS A 37 22.16 3.66 -3.96
C LYS A 37 22.90 4.80 -3.27
N PHE A 38 22.35 6.02 -3.31
CA PHE A 38 22.93 7.15 -2.60
C PHE A 38 23.06 6.87 -1.09
N LEU A 39 22.05 6.30 -0.45
CA LEU A 39 22.09 6.00 0.99
C LEU A 39 23.13 4.90 1.30
N ASP A 40 23.17 3.84 0.50
CA ASP A 40 24.13 2.73 0.66
C ASP A 40 25.58 3.23 0.47
N ASP A 41 25.82 4.06 -0.54
CA ASP A 41 27.14 4.65 -0.85
C ASP A 41 27.64 5.63 0.24
N ASN A 42 26.74 6.18 1.07
CA ASN A 42 27.08 7.06 2.18
C ASN A 42 27.20 6.33 3.53
N CYS A 43 27.01 5.00 3.57
CA CYS A 43 27.35 4.22 4.75
C CYS A 43 28.88 4.11 4.87
N ARG A 44 29.42 4.36 6.07
CA ARG A 44 30.87 4.28 6.30
C ARG A 44 31.40 2.85 6.11
N ILE A 45 30.59 1.86 6.43
CA ILE A 45 30.89 0.43 6.31
C ILE A 45 29.78 -0.28 5.54
N ALA A 46 30.06 -1.50 5.09
CA ALA A 46 29.02 -2.37 4.56
C ALA A 46 28.11 -2.85 5.71
N VAL A 47 26.92 -2.26 5.81
CA VAL A 47 25.93 -2.59 6.84
C VAL A 47 25.43 -4.04 6.62
N PRO A 48 25.46 -4.91 7.63
CA PRO A 48 25.20 -6.34 7.44
C PRO A 48 23.72 -6.68 7.26
N GLN A 49 22.81 -5.91 7.86
CA GLN A 49 21.37 -6.13 7.75
C GLN A 49 20.68 -4.95 7.08
N LYS A 50 20.18 -5.15 5.86
CA LYS A 50 19.53 -4.08 5.10
C LYS A 50 18.14 -4.52 4.67
N ARG A 51 17.12 -3.74 5.06
CA ARG A 51 15.70 -4.02 4.73
C ARG A 51 15.09 -2.81 4.06
N LEU A 52 14.38 -3.02 2.95
CA LEU A 52 13.65 -1.97 2.25
C LEU A 52 12.18 -2.38 2.14
N LEU A 53 11.26 -1.58 2.67
CA LEU A 53 9.81 -1.78 2.55
C LEU A 53 9.21 -0.67 1.68
N VAL A 54 8.57 -1.07 0.58
CA VAL A 54 8.02 -0.14 -0.41
C VAL A 54 6.57 -0.46 -0.77
N ARG A 55 5.82 0.54 -1.26
CA ARG A 55 4.43 0.29 -1.66
C ARG A 55 4.33 -0.58 -2.89
N PHE A 56 5.08 -0.26 -3.95
CA PHE A 56 5.25 -1.07 -5.16
C PHE A 56 3.95 -1.42 -5.92
N ARG A 57 2.95 -0.53 -5.94
CA ARG A 57 1.77 -0.72 -6.82
C ARG A 57 2.17 -0.63 -8.29
N LYS A 58 1.43 -1.31 -9.16
CA LYS A 58 1.59 -1.19 -10.61
C LYS A 58 1.54 0.27 -11.08
N SER A 59 0.58 1.04 -10.57
CA SER A 59 0.47 2.49 -10.84
C SER A 59 1.74 3.27 -10.47
N ASP A 60 2.42 2.90 -9.39
CA ASP A 60 3.64 3.58 -8.91
C ASP A 60 4.82 3.36 -9.87
N LEU A 61 4.87 2.19 -10.51
CA LEU A 61 5.88 1.85 -11.51
C LEU A 61 5.57 2.51 -12.86
N ILE A 62 4.31 2.47 -13.31
CA ILE A 62 3.87 3.14 -14.56
C ILE A 62 4.12 4.64 -14.48
N SER A 63 3.78 5.27 -13.35
CA SER A 63 4.00 6.70 -13.13
C SER A 63 5.48 7.06 -12.89
N LYS A 64 6.37 6.06 -12.83
CA LYS A 64 7.77 6.20 -12.44
C LYS A 64 7.92 6.91 -11.09
N ALA A 65 7.00 6.68 -10.15
CA ALA A 65 7.19 7.09 -8.76
C ALA A 65 8.17 6.13 -8.05
N SER A 66 8.13 4.85 -8.41
CA SER A 66 9.14 3.85 -8.02
C SER A 66 9.78 3.17 -9.23
N ASP A 67 10.95 2.58 -9.06
CA ASP A 67 11.67 1.88 -10.12
C ASP A 67 11.55 0.36 -9.99
N LEU A 68 11.28 -0.34 -11.09
CA LEU A 68 11.22 -1.81 -11.11
C LEU A 68 12.60 -2.44 -10.83
N SER A 69 13.68 -1.77 -11.26
CA SER A 69 15.08 -2.18 -11.07
C SER A 69 15.54 -2.17 -9.61
N LEU A 70 14.72 -1.65 -8.68
CA LEU A 70 15.00 -1.72 -7.24
C LEU A 70 15.28 -3.14 -6.77
N TYR A 71 14.56 -4.14 -7.27
CA TYR A 71 14.77 -5.52 -6.84
C TYR A 71 16.15 -6.05 -7.25
N ASP A 72 16.57 -5.80 -8.49
CA ASP A 72 17.87 -6.23 -9.00
C ASP A 72 18.99 -5.60 -8.15
N TYR A 73 18.90 -4.29 -7.88
CA TYR A 73 19.81 -3.59 -6.98
C TYR A 73 19.82 -4.19 -5.57
N CYS A 74 18.63 -4.48 -5.01
CA CYS A 74 18.53 -5.04 -3.66
C CYS A 74 19.24 -6.39 -3.53
N ILE A 75 19.04 -7.29 -4.49
CA ILE A 75 19.69 -8.61 -4.49
C ILE A 75 21.20 -8.48 -4.64
N GLU A 76 21.67 -7.63 -5.57
CA GLU A 76 23.12 -7.41 -5.79
C GLU A 76 23.82 -6.82 -4.56
N HIS A 77 23.11 -6.02 -3.77
CA HIS A 77 23.65 -5.30 -2.62
C HIS A 77 23.19 -5.85 -1.26
N ASN A 78 22.67 -7.09 -1.20
CA ASN A 78 22.26 -7.77 0.04
C ASN A 78 21.21 -7.00 0.87
N TRP A 79 20.18 -6.51 0.19
CA TRP A 79 18.97 -5.94 0.79
C TRP A 79 17.80 -6.92 0.69
N ASP A 80 17.07 -7.07 1.79
CA ASP A 80 15.76 -7.71 1.78
C ASP A 80 14.70 -6.69 1.34
N LEU A 81 14.13 -6.89 0.14
CA LEU A 81 13.04 -6.05 -0.37
C LEU A 81 11.68 -6.62 0.06
N TYR A 82 10.90 -5.83 0.77
CA TYR A 82 9.52 -6.09 1.15
C TYR A 82 8.57 -5.15 0.42
N ILE A 83 7.37 -5.63 0.12
CA ILE A 83 6.30 -4.85 -0.48
C ILE A 83 5.04 -4.88 0.37
N ASN A 84 4.34 -3.74 0.37
CA ASN A 84 3.02 -3.61 0.96
C ASN A 84 2.24 -2.55 0.19
N PHE A 85 1.29 -2.96 -0.64
CA PHE A 85 0.50 -2.07 -1.49
C PHE A 85 -0.33 -1.03 -0.71
N SER A 86 -0.48 -1.15 0.61
CA SER A 86 -1.17 -0.18 1.47
C SER A 86 -0.24 0.85 2.12
N LEU A 87 1.07 0.73 1.93
CA LEU A 87 2.07 1.52 2.64
C LEU A 87 1.97 3.02 2.30
N HIS A 88 1.86 3.86 3.33
CA HIS A 88 2.01 5.33 3.18
C HIS A 88 3.06 5.92 4.12
N ALA A 89 3.78 5.10 4.88
CA ALA A 89 4.82 5.57 5.80
C ALA A 89 6.09 6.02 5.04
N LYS A 90 6.90 6.86 5.71
CA LYS A 90 8.26 7.23 5.31
C LYS A 90 9.15 7.27 6.55
N ILE A 91 10.02 6.28 6.71
CA ILE A 91 10.83 6.08 7.91
C ILE A 91 12.22 5.58 7.48
N PHE A 92 13.25 6.18 8.07
CA PHE A 92 14.64 5.72 8.00
C PHE A 92 15.02 5.26 9.38
N ILE A 93 15.54 4.05 9.51
CA ILE A 93 15.91 3.46 10.81
C ILE A 93 17.33 2.94 10.71
N PHE A 94 18.14 3.33 11.69
CA PHE A 94 19.56 3.02 11.80
C PHE A 94 19.79 2.22 13.09
N ASP A 95 20.48 1.09 12.95
CA ASP A 95 20.86 0.16 14.02
C ASP A 95 19.70 -0.32 14.91
N SER A 96 18.48 -0.32 14.38
CA SER A 96 17.26 -0.61 15.15
C SER A 96 17.14 0.23 16.43
N LEU A 97 17.71 1.44 16.42
CA LEU A 97 17.78 2.30 17.60
C LEU A 97 17.40 3.74 17.27
N ARG A 98 17.84 4.26 16.12
CA ARG A 98 17.68 5.67 15.75
C ARG A 98 16.79 5.77 14.54
N TYR A 99 15.92 6.77 14.47
CA TYR A 99 15.04 6.91 13.32
C TYR A 99 14.80 8.36 12.90
N VAL A 100 14.53 8.52 11.61
CA VAL A 100 13.97 9.73 11.01
C VAL A 100 12.63 9.36 10.38
N ILE A 101 11.53 9.95 10.87
CA ILE A 101 10.19 9.78 10.30
C ILE A 101 9.67 11.13 9.82
N GLY A 102 9.02 11.16 8.67
CA GLY A 102 8.53 12.42 8.11
C GLY A 102 7.69 12.24 6.85
N SER A 103 7.60 13.32 6.08
CA SER A 103 6.84 13.37 4.84
C SER A 103 7.67 13.01 3.59
N SER A 104 9.01 13.09 3.67
CA SER A 104 9.94 12.80 2.57
C SER A 104 9.92 11.34 2.13
N ASN A 105 9.51 11.09 0.87
CA ASN A 105 9.71 9.77 0.23
C ASN A 105 11.15 9.58 -0.26
N LEU A 106 11.59 8.32 -0.43
CA LEU A 106 12.87 7.90 -1.02
C LEU A 106 12.97 8.16 -2.54
N THR A 107 12.71 9.40 -2.96
CA THR A 107 12.78 9.83 -4.36
C THR A 107 13.72 11.01 -4.49
N GLY A 108 14.30 11.24 -5.68
CA GLY A 108 15.20 12.38 -5.87
C GLY A 108 14.57 13.71 -5.45
N LYS A 109 13.29 13.95 -5.82
CA LYS A 109 12.54 15.17 -5.43
C LYS A 109 12.19 15.24 -3.94
N GLY A 110 12.09 14.10 -3.26
CA GLY A 110 11.76 14.03 -1.84
C GLY A 110 12.98 14.04 -0.91
N PHE A 111 14.16 13.70 -1.42
CA PHE A 111 15.36 13.49 -0.59
C PHE A 111 16.68 14.07 -1.17
N LEU A 112 16.92 13.97 -2.48
CA LEU A 112 18.23 14.34 -3.07
C LEU A 112 18.35 15.80 -3.51
N PHE A 113 17.29 16.41 -4.03
CA PHE A 113 17.32 17.73 -4.65
C PHE A 113 16.86 18.85 -3.71
N ASP A 114 17.64 19.93 -3.62
CA ASP A 114 17.38 21.12 -2.77
C ASP A 114 16.13 21.93 -3.19
N GLU A 115 15.63 21.73 -4.41
CA GLU A 115 14.38 22.32 -4.92
C GLU A 115 13.14 21.43 -4.64
N GLY A 116 13.26 20.47 -3.72
CA GLY A 116 12.17 19.59 -3.30
C GLY A 116 11.04 20.30 -2.53
N ASN A 117 10.01 19.53 -2.18
CA ASN A 117 8.86 20.01 -1.42
C ASN A 117 9.29 20.54 -0.02
N TYR A 118 8.41 21.32 0.62
CA TYR A 118 8.57 21.67 2.04
C TYR A 118 8.29 20.43 2.90
N GLU A 119 9.32 19.63 3.09
CA GLU A 119 9.25 18.42 3.91
C GLU A 119 9.65 18.72 5.37
N ALA A 120 9.01 17.99 6.28
CA ALA A 120 9.33 18.00 7.70
C ALA A 120 9.52 16.57 8.20
N ALA A 121 10.47 16.40 9.12
CA ALA A 121 10.71 15.13 9.78
C ALA A 121 11.01 15.34 11.26
N THR A 122 10.94 14.26 12.04
CA THR A 122 11.50 14.22 13.38
C THR A 122 12.58 13.17 13.45
N PHE A 123 13.62 13.46 14.24
CA PHE A 123 14.60 12.50 14.68
C PHE A 123 14.34 12.11 16.14
N ASP A 124 14.37 10.82 16.43
CA ASP A 124 14.32 10.28 17.79
C ASP A 124 14.91 8.87 17.90
N TYR A 125 14.82 8.29 19.09
CA TYR A 125 15.24 6.93 19.40
C TYR A 125 14.03 5.99 19.55
N LEU A 126 14.16 4.77 19.04
CA LEU A 126 13.19 3.69 19.24
C LEU A 126 13.32 3.15 20.67
N ASP A 127 12.19 2.88 21.29
CA ASP A 127 12.11 1.99 22.45
C ASP A 127 11.82 0.54 22.01
N ASP A 128 11.79 -0.39 22.96
CA ASP A 128 11.54 -1.81 22.66
C ASP A 128 10.17 -2.06 22.02
N ASP A 129 9.16 -1.28 22.39
CA ASP A 129 7.80 -1.40 21.86
C ASP A 129 7.75 -0.91 20.40
N ASP A 130 8.41 0.20 20.09
CA ASP A 130 8.53 0.73 18.73
C ASP A 130 9.33 -0.20 17.82
N CYS A 131 10.43 -0.78 18.33
CA CYS A 131 11.17 -1.83 17.64
C CYS A 131 10.28 -3.02 17.27
N GLN A 132 9.41 -3.47 18.18
CA GLN A 132 8.45 -4.54 17.88
C GLN A 132 7.43 -4.10 16.83
N ARG A 133 6.91 -2.87 16.89
CA ARG A 133 5.97 -2.33 15.88
C ARG A 133 6.59 -2.31 14.49
N ILE A 134 7.83 -1.88 14.35
CA ILE A 134 8.56 -1.89 13.07
C ILE A 134 8.75 -3.32 12.59
N ASN A 135 9.19 -4.24 13.45
CA ASN A 135 9.36 -5.64 13.05
C ASN A 135 8.03 -6.28 12.61
N ASN A 136 6.93 -5.96 13.29
CA ASN A 136 5.59 -6.40 12.90
C ASN A 136 5.16 -5.80 11.55
N LEU A 137 5.54 -4.55 11.25
CA LEU A 137 5.30 -3.94 9.93
C LEU A 137 6.00 -4.72 8.81
N PHE A 138 7.26 -5.13 9.00
CA PHE A 138 7.96 -5.98 8.04
C PHE A 138 7.39 -7.40 7.99
N ALA A 139 7.08 -8.00 9.13
CA ALA A 139 6.53 -9.35 9.21
C ALA A 139 5.13 -9.48 8.58
N SER A 140 4.34 -8.41 8.60
CA SER A 140 3.04 -8.30 7.93
C SER A 140 3.13 -7.84 6.48
N SER A 141 4.35 -7.64 5.96
CA SER A 141 4.59 -7.28 4.56
C SER A 141 5.12 -8.48 3.78
N THR A 142 5.01 -8.43 2.46
CA THR A 142 5.45 -9.54 1.61
C THR A 142 6.91 -9.36 1.21
N LEU A 143 7.77 -10.32 1.55
CA LEU A 143 9.12 -10.37 1.00
C LEU A 143 9.06 -10.60 -0.51
N MET A 144 9.75 -9.76 -1.29
CA MET A 144 9.87 -9.89 -2.73
C MET A 144 10.72 -11.12 -3.06
N THR A 145 10.08 -12.18 -3.53
CA THR A 145 10.75 -13.39 -3.98
C THR A 145 11.11 -13.29 -5.48
N PRO A 146 12.06 -14.09 -5.97
CA PRO A 146 12.35 -14.17 -7.41
C PRO A 146 11.11 -14.49 -8.25
N GLU A 147 10.23 -15.37 -7.76
CA GLU A 147 8.98 -15.72 -8.43
C GLU A 147 8.03 -14.51 -8.56
N LEU A 148 7.83 -13.78 -7.45
CA LEU A 148 6.98 -12.60 -7.43
C LEU A 148 7.52 -11.51 -8.35
N TYR A 149 8.82 -11.26 -8.29
CA TYR A 149 9.49 -10.27 -9.14
C TYR A 149 9.33 -10.60 -10.63
N GLU A 150 9.57 -11.85 -11.03
CA GLU A 150 9.45 -12.24 -12.44
C GLU A 150 8.01 -12.08 -12.96
N LYS A 151 6.99 -12.42 -12.15
CA LYS A 151 5.58 -12.17 -12.51
C LYS A 151 5.30 -10.68 -12.68
N MET A 152 5.73 -9.84 -11.73
CA MET A 152 5.59 -8.39 -11.82
C MET A 152 6.30 -7.82 -13.05
N LYS A 153 7.51 -8.27 -13.35
CA LYS A 153 8.31 -7.84 -14.50
C LYS A 153 7.66 -8.21 -15.82
N GLN A 154 7.15 -9.44 -15.95
CA GLN A 154 6.40 -9.87 -17.13
C GLN A 154 5.15 -9.02 -17.35
N GLU A 155 4.37 -8.76 -16.30
CA GLU A 155 3.19 -7.94 -16.40
C GLU A 155 3.55 -6.49 -16.77
N MET A 156 4.62 -5.91 -16.22
CA MET A 156 5.10 -4.57 -16.58
C MET A 156 5.59 -4.47 -18.03
N ASN A 157 6.24 -5.50 -18.56
CA ASN A 157 6.67 -5.53 -19.97
C ASN A 157 5.49 -5.58 -20.95
N SER A 158 4.32 -6.04 -20.49
CA SER A 158 3.09 -6.08 -21.27
C SER A 158 2.28 -4.78 -21.23
N VAL A 159 2.69 -3.80 -20.39
CA VAL A 159 1.99 -2.53 -20.26
C VAL A 159 2.24 -1.66 -21.49
N GLU A 160 1.17 -1.32 -22.21
CA GLU A 160 1.27 -0.39 -23.33
C GLU A 160 1.59 1.04 -22.84
N PRO A 161 2.35 1.85 -23.60
CA PRO A 161 2.63 3.25 -23.25
C PRO A 161 1.38 4.12 -23.08
N SER A 162 0.25 3.71 -23.67
CA SER A 162 -1.06 4.37 -23.61
C SER A 162 -1.85 4.04 -22.32
N THR A 163 -1.34 3.13 -21.48
CA THR A 163 -2.06 2.64 -20.30
C THR A 163 -2.33 3.79 -19.33
N LYS A 164 -3.61 4.02 -19.01
CA LYS A 164 -4.00 4.97 -17.98
C LYS A 164 -3.46 4.51 -16.63
N ILE A 165 -2.88 5.44 -15.88
CA ILE A 165 -2.38 5.20 -14.51
C ILE A 165 -3.56 4.95 -13.56
N GLU A 166 -4.68 5.63 -13.81
CA GLU A 166 -5.91 5.55 -13.03
C GLU A 166 -6.51 4.14 -13.15
N GLY A 167 -6.55 3.41 -12.03
CA GLY A 167 -7.07 2.05 -11.97
C GLY A 167 -6.09 0.95 -12.40
N ALA A 168 -4.82 1.24 -12.66
CA ALA A 168 -3.82 0.23 -12.95
C ALA A 168 -3.44 -0.56 -11.68
N GLY A 169 -3.96 -1.79 -11.57
CA GLY A 169 -3.63 -2.74 -10.51
C GLY A 169 -2.89 -3.97 -11.04
N TRP A 170 -2.21 -4.66 -10.14
CA TRP A 170 -1.62 -5.97 -10.41
C TRP A 170 -2.69 -7.03 -10.67
N SER A 171 -2.34 -8.05 -11.46
CA SER A 171 -3.18 -9.23 -11.66
C SER A 171 -3.48 -9.97 -10.35
N ASP A 172 -4.56 -10.76 -10.36
CA ASP A 172 -4.94 -11.59 -9.21
C ASP A 172 -3.82 -12.60 -8.85
N ASP A 173 -3.08 -13.13 -9.84
CA ASP A 173 -1.91 -14.00 -9.62
C ASP A 173 -0.84 -13.35 -8.73
N ILE A 174 -0.54 -12.06 -8.94
CA ILE A 174 0.42 -11.32 -8.13
C ILE A 174 -0.17 -11.02 -6.75
N LYS A 175 -1.44 -10.60 -6.70
CA LYS A 175 -2.13 -10.31 -5.43
C LYS A 175 -2.21 -11.53 -4.52
N GLU A 176 -2.37 -12.73 -5.07
CA GLU A 176 -2.41 -13.98 -4.30
C GLU A 176 -1.05 -14.33 -3.68
N LEU A 177 0.06 -13.89 -4.29
CA LEU A 177 1.41 -14.05 -3.73
C LEU A 177 1.74 -12.99 -2.67
N VAL A 178 1.02 -11.88 -2.64
CA VAL A 178 1.20 -10.82 -1.63
C VAL A 178 0.35 -11.14 -0.40
N LYS A 179 1.02 -11.67 0.63
CA LYS A 179 0.46 -11.80 1.96
C LYS A 179 0.00 -10.43 2.46
N ASP A 180 -1.20 -10.41 3.03
CA ASP A 180 -1.68 -9.34 3.92
C ASP A 180 -2.22 -8.02 3.33
N GLU A 181 -2.58 -7.94 2.04
CA GLU A 181 -3.36 -6.77 1.58
C GLU A 181 -4.77 -6.68 2.21
N LEU A 182 -5.25 -7.78 2.79
CA LEU A 182 -6.64 -7.95 3.23
C LEU A 182 -6.83 -8.16 4.74
N SER A 183 -5.74 -8.19 5.52
CA SER A 183 -5.80 -8.32 6.98
C SER A 183 -5.97 -6.97 7.70
N VAL A 184 -5.66 -5.86 7.03
CA VAL A 184 -5.79 -4.50 7.56
C VAL A 184 -6.83 -3.73 6.75
N LEU A 185 -8.06 -3.69 7.27
CA LEU A 185 -9.13 -2.88 6.71
C LEU A 185 -9.54 -1.77 7.66
N PHE A 186 -9.68 -0.58 7.10
CA PHE A 186 -10.30 0.57 7.75
C PHE A 186 -11.67 0.85 7.16
N ALA A 187 -12.58 1.45 7.93
CA ALA A 187 -13.88 1.90 7.44
C ALA A 187 -13.76 2.85 6.24
N GLU A 188 -12.67 3.61 6.20
CA GLU A 188 -12.30 4.55 5.15
C GLU A 188 -11.86 3.86 3.86
N ASP A 189 -11.57 2.55 3.88
CA ASP A 189 -11.26 1.76 2.68
C ASP A 189 -12.54 1.37 1.89
N PHE A 190 -13.73 1.74 2.37
CA PHE A 190 -15.04 1.41 1.79
C PHE A 190 -15.72 2.63 1.15
N PRO A 191 -16.65 2.42 0.19
CA PRO A 191 -17.39 3.51 -0.38
C PRO A 191 -18.21 4.30 0.66
N PRO A 192 -18.16 5.63 0.65
CA PRO A 192 -18.85 6.45 1.65
C PRO A 192 -20.37 6.58 1.40
N THR A 193 -20.83 6.18 0.22
CA THR A 193 -22.22 6.31 -0.24
C THR A 193 -22.61 5.13 -1.13
N GLU A 194 -23.89 4.80 -1.19
CA GLU A 194 -24.43 3.77 -2.08
C GLU A 194 -24.40 4.19 -3.56
N ASP A 195 -24.51 5.49 -3.83
CA ASP A 195 -24.60 6.01 -5.20
C ASP A 195 -23.24 6.51 -5.70
N VAL A 196 -22.55 5.67 -6.48
CA VAL A 196 -21.27 6.04 -7.11
C VAL A 196 -21.37 7.32 -7.97
N ARG A 197 -22.55 7.61 -8.55
CA ARG A 197 -22.75 8.77 -9.43
C ARG A 197 -22.64 10.09 -8.68
N SER A 198 -22.90 10.10 -7.37
CA SER A 198 -22.71 11.32 -6.57
C SER A 198 -21.24 11.72 -6.43
N LEU A 199 -20.31 10.83 -6.77
CA LEU A 199 -18.87 11.05 -6.66
C LEU A 199 -18.17 11.32 -8.00
N TYR A 200 -18.87 11.29 -9.14
CA TYR A 200 -18.23 11.46 -10.46
C TYR A 200 -17.49 12.80 -10.62
N HIS A 201 -17.93 13.83 -9.92
CA HIS A 201 -17.31 15.16 -9.94
C HIS A 201 -16.46 15.47 -8.69
N GLN A 202 -16.25 14.47 -7.83
CA GLN A 202 -15.54 14.61 -6.56
C GLN A 202 -14.28 13.73 -6.57
N PRO A 203 -13.25 14.07 -5.78
CA PRO A 203 -12.17 13.14 -5.53
C PRO A 203 -12.70 11.92 -4.75
N ILE A 204 -12.23 10.73 -5.10
CA ILE A 204 -12.60 9.48 -4.40
C ILE A 204 -11.37 8.99 -3.64
N SER A 205 -11.25 9.43 -2.39
CA SER A 205 -10.02 9.28 -1.58
C SER A 205 -9.59 7.83 -1.41
N PHE A 206 -10.52 6.92 -1.10
CA PHE A 206 -10.18 5.50 -0.88
C PHE A 206 -9.68 4.79 -2.15
N LEU A 207 -10.02 5.33 -3.33
CA LEU A 207 -9.51 4.87 -4.63
C LEU A 207 -8.30 5.66 -5.13
N ASN A 208 -7.87 6.70 -4.40
CA ASN A 208 -6.85 7.67 -4.83
C ASN A 208 -7.16 8.33 -6.19
N LEU A 209 -8.45 8.58 -6.45
CA LEU A 209 -8.90 9.19 -7.70
C LEU A 209 -9.15 10.69 -7.54
N GLN A 210 -8.80 11.45 -8.58
CA GLN A 210 -9.07 12.88 -8.69
C GLN A 210 -10.53 13.14 -9.11
N THR A 211 -10.91 14.40 -9.30
CA THR A 211 -12.23 14.79 -9.79
C THR A 211 -12.45 14.42 -11.26
N ASN A 212 -13.71 14.28 -11.69
CA ASN A 212 -14.13 14.14 -13.09
C ASN A 212 -13.59 12.88 -13.79
N GLN A 213 -13.51 11.79 -13.04
CA GLN A 213 -13.10 10.48 -13.57
C GLN A 213 -14.23 9.86 -14.38
N SER A 214 -13.89 9.12 -15.43
CA SER A 214 -14.91 8.41 -16.18
C SER A 214 -15.47 7.23 -15.36
N PRO A 215 -16.70 6.79 -15.61
CA PRO A 215 -17.27 5.61 -14.96
C PRO A 215 -16.39 4.35 -15.09
N ASP A 216 -15.70 4.21 -16.24
CA ASP A 216 -14.78 3.09 -16.48
C ASP A 216 -13.52 3.19 -15.62
N ASP A 217 -12.95 4.40 -15.45
CA ASP A 217 -11.76 4.61 -14.59
C ASP A 217 -12.11 4.31 -13.12
N ILE A 218 -13.30 4.73 -12.66
CA ILE A 218 -13.81 4.43 -11.32
C ILE A 218 -14.01 2.92 -11.16
N LYS A 219 -14.59 2.25 -12.16
CA LYS A 219 -14.76 0.79 -12.15
C LYS A 219 -13.43 0.06 -12.01
N GLN A 220 -12.43 0.42 -12.81
CA GLN A 220 -11.11 -0.21 -12.75
C GLN A 220 -10.42 0.03 -11.41
N ALA A 221 -10.49 1.25 -10.87
CA ALA A 221 -9.94 1.54 -9.55
C ALA A 221 -10.66 0.76 -8.44
N PHE A 222 -11.99 0.63 -8.52
CA PHE A 222 -12.77 -0.13 -7.55
C PHE A 222 -12.49 -1.63 -7.61
N LEU A 223 -12.34 -2.23 -8.79
CA LEU A 223 -11.91 -3.63 -8.95
C LEU A 223 -10.53 -3.91 -8.34
N ASN A 224 -9.70 -2.87 -8.23
CA ASN A 224 -8.38 -2.92 -7.61
C ASN A 224 -8.34 -2.40 -6.16
N SER A 225 -9.50 -2.12 -5.56
CA SER A 225 -9.59 -1.62 -4.20
C SER A 225 -9.45 -2.74 -3.15
N LYS A 226 -9.07 -2.37 -1.92
CA LYS A 226 -8.99 -3.31 -0.80
C LYS A 226 -10.36 -3.91 -0.45
N CYS A 227 -11.42 -3.10 -0.42
CA CYS A 227 -12.75 -3.57 -0.03
C CYS A 227 -13.31 -4.60 -1.03
N PHE A 228 -13.07 -4.41 -2.33
CA PHE A 228 -13.46 -5.39 -3.34
C PHE A 228 -12.61 -6.67 -3.26
N SER A 229 -11.29 -6.51 -3.11
CA SER A 229 -10.36 -7.64 -2.97
C SER A 229 -10.65 -8.47 -1.71
N TRP A 230 -11.02 -7.81 -0.61
CA TRP A 230 -11.47 -8.44 0.63
C TRP A 230 -12.74 -9.26 0.40
N LEU A 231 -13.74 -8.68 -0.27
CA LEU A 231 -14.98 -9.38 -0.59
C LEU A 231 -14.70 -10.64 -1.43
N LYS A 232 -13.86 -10.54 -2.47
CA LYS A 232 -13.47 -11.71 -3.27
C LYS A 232 -12.83 -12.80 -2.41
N LYS A 233 -11.90 -12.43 -1.52
CA LYS A 233 -11.22 -13.38 -0.62
C LYS A 233 -12.20 -14.11 0.29
N ILE A 234 -13.03 -13.39 1.04
CA ILE A 234 -13.96 -14.04 1.98
C ILE A 234 -14.98 -14.92 1.26
N LEU A 235 -15.40 -14.55 0.04
CA LEU A 235 -16.26 -15.41 -0.77
C LEU A 235 -15.52 -16.68 -1.18
N LYS A 236 -14.29 -16.58 -1.72
CA LYS A 236 -13.46 -17.75 -2.08
C LYS A 236 -13.27 -18.70 -0.88
N GLU A 237 -12.99 -18.17 0.31
CA GLU A 237 -12.82 -18.94 1.55
C GLU A 237 -14.12 -19.61 2.05
N ASN A 238 -15.28 -19.13 1.60
CA ASN A 238 -16.60 -19.63 2.02
C ASN A 238 -17.39 -20.21 0.83
N ASN A 239 -16.76 -21.10 0.05
CA ASN A 239 -17.39 -21.81 -1.08
C ASN A 239 -18.03 -20.88 -2.14
N SER A 240 -17.43 -19.71 -2.36
CA SER A 240 -17.88 -18.69 -3.30
C SER A 240 -19.30 -18.13 -3.05
N GLU A 241 -19.87 -18.35 -1.85
CA GLU A 241 -21.23 -17.91 -1.52
C GLU A 241 -21.35 -17.51 -0.03
N MET A 242 -21.86 -16.30 0.23
CA MET A 242 -22.18 -15.87 1.59
C MET A 242 -23.45 -15.01 1.64
N TYR A 243 -24.11 -14.99 2.79
CA TYR A 243 -25.25 -14.10 3.06
C TYR A 243 -24.79 -12.80 3.73
N PHE A 244 -25.53 -11.72 3.51
CA PHE A 244 -25.23 -10.38 4.03
C PHE A 244 -24.91 -10.36 5.54
N GLY A 245 -25.68 -11.11 6.34
CA GLY A 245 -25.43 -11.24 7.78
C GLY A 245 -24.07 -11.84 8.12
N ALA A 246 -23.63 -12.87 7.38
CA ALA A 246 -22.32 -13.48 7.58
C ALA A 246 -21.19 -12.55 7.11
N ILE A 247 -21.36 -11.89 5.96
CA ILE A 247 -20.38 -10.95 5.42
C ILE A 247 -20.18 -9.77 6.39
N THR A 248 -21.26 -9.22 6.96
CA THR A 248 -21.15 -8.13 7.95
C THR A 248 -20.46 -8.54 9.24
N ALA A 249 -20.60 -9.80 9.68
CA ALA A 249 -19.86 -10.32 10.82
C ALA A 249 -18.36 -10.40 10.50
N CYS A 250 -18.00 -11.00 9.37
CA CYS A 250 -16.61 -11.04 8.92
C CYS A 250 -16.01 -9.64 8.74
N LEU A 251 -16.79 -8.68 8.24
CA LEU A 251 -16.34 -7.31 8.05
C LEU A 251 -16.05 -6.63 9.40
N HIS A 252 -16.96 -6.77 10.36
CA HIS A 252 -16.77 -6.19 11.68
C HIS A 252 -15.49 -6.71 12.36
N ASP A 253 -15.16 -7.98 12.15
CA ASP A 253 -13.96 -8.59 12.74
C ASP A 253 -12.68 -8.19 12.01
N ALA A 254 -12.76 -7.95 10.69
CA ALA A 254 -11.64 -7.51 9.86
C ALA A 254 -11.28 -6.02 10.01
N LEU A 255 -12.20 -5.19 10.52
CA LEU A 255 -11.97 -3.76 10.70
C LEU A 255 -11.09 -3.47 11.93
N ILE A 256 -10.03 -2.68 11.72
CA ILE A 256 -9.04 -2.33 12.75
C ILE A 256 -9.17 -0.90 13.30
N ASN A 257 -10.22 -0.16 12.93
CA ASN A 257 -10.44 1.20 13.45
C ASN A 257 -10.51 1.22 14.99
N GLU A 258 -9.94 2.28 15.59
CA GLU A 258 -10.08 2.58 17.01
C GLU A 258 -10.73 3.97 17.20
N PRO A 259 -11.95 4.07 17.78
CA PRO A 259 -12.80 2.96 18.24
C PRO A 259 -13.38 2.13 17.08
N LYS A 260 -13.70 0.85 17.35
CA LYS A 260 -14.33 -0.01 16.33
C LYS A 260 -15.69 0.57 15.87
N PRO A 261 -16.02 0.47 14.58
CA PRO A 261 -17.29 1.00 14.07
C PRO A 261 -18.48 0.24 14.65
N TYR A 262 -19.60 0.92 14.86
CA TYR A 262 -20.80 0.24 15.36
C TYR A 262 -21.31 -0.75 14.32
N ARG A 263 -21.95 -1.84 14.76
CA ARG A 263 -22.54 -2.86 13.85
C ARG A 263 -23.49 -2.27 12.79
N ARG A 264 -24.18 -1.17 13.09
CA ARG A 264 -25.03 -0.46 12.12
C ARG A 264 -24.19 0.18 11.01
N ASP A 265 -23.04 0.74 11.36
CA ASP A 265 -22.15 1.43 10.43
C ASP A 265 -21.48 0.39 9.52
N VAL A 266 -21.08 -0.76 10.07
CA VAL A 266 -20.56 -1.90 9.28
C VAL A 266 -21.58 -2.40 8.23
N LYS A 267 -22.88 -2.43 8.57
CA LYS A 267 -23.93 -2.77 7.60
C LYS A 267 -24.01 -1.74 6.47
N ILE A 268 -23.86 -0.45 6.78
CA ILE A 268 -23.83 0.63 5.78
C ILE A 268 -22.60 0.47 4.88
N LEU A 269 -21.41 0.18 5.43
CA LEU A 269 -20.20 -0.07 4.63
C LEU A 269 -20.41 -1.20 3.62
N LEU A 270 -20.95 -2.34 4.07
CA LEU A 270 -21.24 -3.46 3.17
C LEU A 270 -22.33 -3.11 2.15
N GLN A 271 -23.39 -2.42 2.56
CA GLN A 271 -24.45 -1.99 1.65
C GLN A 271 -23.89 -1.09 0.54
N ASN A 272 -23.05 -0.11 0.88
CA ASN A 272 -22.42 0.76 -0.09
C ASN A 272 -21.54 -0.03 -1.07
N LEU A 273 -20.70 -0.93 -0.57
CA LEU A 273 -19.87 -1.84 -1.37
C LEU A 273 -20.71 -2.65 -2.38
N LEU A 274 -21.79 -3.28 -1.92
CA LEU A 274 -22.67 -4.07 -2.79
C LEU A 274 -23.46 -3.21 -3.78
N SER A 275 -23.85 -1.99 -3.40
CA SER A 275 -24.50 -1.03 -4.31
C SER A 275 -23.55 -0.64 -5.45
N TRP A 276 -22.27 -0.42 -5.16
CA TRP A 276 -21.26 -0.10 -6.19
C TRP A 276 -21.05 -1.25 -7.19
N ILE A 277 -21.05 -2.51 -6.74
CA ILE A 277 -20.97 -3.69 -7.62
C ILE A 277 -22.11 -3.68 -8.65
N ASN A 278 -23.34 -3.39 -8.20
CA ASN A 278 -24.49 -3.28 -9.09
C ASN A 278 -24.39 -2.05 -10.01
N CYS A 279 -24.08 -0.86 -9.47
CA CYS A 279 -24.02 0.38 -10.24
C CYS A 279 -22.94 0.37 -11.32
N LEU A 280 -21.80 -0.28 -11.06
CA LEU A 280 -20.66 -0.37 -11.99
C LEU A 280 -20.76 -1.60 -12.92
N ASN A 281 -21.84 -2.37 -12.85
CA ASN A 281 -22.06 -3.59 -13.65
C ASN A 281 -20.87 -4.55 -13.56
N ILE A 282 -20.47 -4.92 -12.34
CA ILE A 282 -19.36 -5.84 -12.10
C ILE A 282 -19.90 -7.27 -12.12
N ASN A 283 -19.53 -8.03 -13.16
CA ASN A 283 -20.07 -9.37 -13.40
C ASN A 283 -19.38 -10.48 -12.61
N GLU A 284 -18.23 -10.19 -11.99
CA GLU A 284 -17.50 -11.14 -11.12
C GLU A 284 -18.29 -11.54 -9.87
N VAL A 285 -19.21 -10.69 -9.43
CA VAL A 285 -19.99 -10.90 -8.20
C VAL A 285 -21.48 -10.80 -8.50
N LYS A 286 -22.23 -11.84 -8.18
CA LYS A 286 -23.68 -11.88 -8.30
C LYS A 286 -24.36 -11.63 -6.95
N ILE A 287 -25.24 -10.65 -6.92
CA ILE A 287 -26.04 -10.28 -5.74
C ILE A 287 -27.50 -10.62 -6.00
N ASP A 288 -28.09 -11.50 -5.20
CA ASP A 288 -29.51 -11.86 -5.27
C ASP A 288 -30.17 -11.92 -3.87
N ARG A 289 -31.49 -12.10 -3.83
CA ARG A 289 -32.27 -12.21 -2.58
C ARG A 289 -33.18 -13.43 -2.65
N PRO A 290 -32.67 -14.65 -2.43
CA PRO A 290 -33.52 -15.83 -2.28
C PRO A 290 -34.32 -15.70 -0.98
N GLY A 291 -35.62 -15.38 -1.10
CA GLY A 291 -36.48 -15.11 0.05
C GLY A 291 -36.18 -13.75 0.70
N TYR A 292 -35.83 -13.75 1.99
CA TYR A 292 -35.66 -12.51 2.77
C TYR A 292 -34.21 -12.07 2.96
N SER A 293 -33.23 -12.96 2.71
CA SER A 293 -31.81 -12.68 2.97
C SER A 293 -31.09 -12.37 1.66
N GLN A 294 -30.30 -11.30 1.66
CA GLN A 294 -29.43 -10.97 0.52
C GLN A 294 -28.22 -11.90 0.52
N ARG A 295 -27.95 -12.47 -0.65
CA ARG A 295 -26.87 -13.41 -0.91
C ARG A 295 -25.93 -12.83 -1.96
N VAL A 296 -24.63 -13.08 -1.75
CA VAL A 296 -23.54 -12.61 -2.60
C VAL A 296 -22.73 -13.83 -3.03
N ARG A 297 -22.45 -13.94 -4.33
CA ARG A 297 -21.72 -15.07 -4.92
C ARG A 297 -20.60 -14.59 -5.83
N LEU A 298 -19.45 -15.25 -5.76
CA LEU A 298 -18.39 -15.10 -6.76
C LEU A 298 -18.72 -15.99 -7.96
N MET A 299 -18.64 -15.44 -9.18
CA MET A 299 -19.02 -16.11 -10.44
C MET A 299 -17.86 -16.86 -11.09
#